data_AF-A0A7V2E8K3-F1
#
_entry.id   AF-A0A7V2E8K3-F1
#
_cell.length_a   1.000
_cell.length_b   1.000
_cell.length_c   1.000
_cell.angle_alpha   90.00
_cell.angle_beta   90.00
_cell.angle_gamma   90.00
#
_symmetry.space_group_name_H-M   'P 1'
#
loop_
_entity.id
_entity.type
_entity.pdbx_description
1 polymer ?
#
loop_
_entity_poly.entity_id
_entity_poly.type
_entity_poly.pdbx_seq_one_letter_code
_entity_poly.pdbx_strand_id
1 'polypeptide(L)'
;MARTPERLLELLQKPVVDLLPLECIELYQYLENLVPLWLQPAAVQRIEEEICSSIASSELPQGRGSCWIVMALQNPEAYPLLRPAFVLPLQWQRRPDHDWRLPQRLTELADRVRRALNQAYRDSEFLNWRLHLHPNLFRPESGLDFRGLNEKLSFESGWLALVGGLYLARHGGQPDEHVWASARWDEERGITRVGHLAEKLHLAREYGVREFYIPDEQLNEVPDSFQDMVKPIRQGTNRLEEVLDSYVCALDVRPACLARNEESFQRCRDWYLRQPRHDLRYYCTCLLPYLLPRLQEQRRSDYADCQPEVLVTVLSHSWNLIPLIAHTFEVNRCLVLVTAGDRRTRDYSEPVRQFLDAFGQRVELTEREFYEERMEENFRALEIWEHYRQRPQKILVDMTPGKKLMTLHLYRSAPRGCWLVYVNTEQPQGRPIPGSEKLVCWRHD
;
A
#
# COMPACT_ATOMS: atom_id res chain seq x y z
N MET A 1 23.65 2.23 -39.12
CA MET A 1 24.84 1.91 -38.29
C MET A 1 24.43 0.88 -37.25
N ALA A 2 25.32 -0.03 -36.86
CA ALA A 2 24.99 -1.03 -35.84
C ALA A 2 24.74 -0.33 -34.50
N ARG A 3 23.61 -0.64 -33.85
CA ARG A 3 23.28 -0.09 -32.53
C ARG A 3 24.03 -0.88 -31.46
N THR A 4 25.21 -0.45 -31.04
CA THR A 4 26.02 -1.17 -30.03
C THR A 4 26.08 -0.40 -28.70
N PRO A 5 26.16 -1.11 -27.55
CA PRO A 5 26.31 -0.48 -26.24
C PRO A 5 27.53 0.45 -26.15
N GLU A 6 28.63 0.10 -26.83
CA GLU A 6 29.88 0.87 -26.81
C GLU A 6 29.70 2.23 -27.49
N ARG A 7 28.95 2.28 -28.59
CA ARG A 7 28.66 3.52 -29.30
C ARG A 7 27.77 4.44 -28.47
N LEU A 8 26.76 3.90 -27.78
CA LEU A 8 25.95 4.69 -26.85
C LEU A 8 26.82 5.30 -25.74
N LEU A 9 27.72 4.51 -25.15
CA LEU A 9 28.63 4.99 -24.11
C LEU A 9 29.56 6.10 -24.61
N GLU A 10 30.13 5.94 -25.81
CA GLU A 10 30.97 6.97 -26.45
C GLU A 10 30.20 8.30 -26.60
N LEU A 11 28.95 8.24 -27.06
CA LEU A 11 28.10 9.42 -27.20
C LEU A 11 27.82 10.07 -25.84
N LEU A 12 27.48 9.29 -24.82
CA LEU A 12 27.18 9.80 -23.47
C LEU A 12 28.38 10.48 -22.78
N GLN A 13 29.61 10.18 -23.21
CA GLN A 13 30.84 10.80 -22.71
C GLN A 13 31.14 12.16 -23.33
N LYS A 14 30.47 12.52 -24.44
CA LYS A 14 30.70 13.81 -25.11
C LYS A 14 30.00 14.95 -24.39
N PRO A 15 30.64 16.13 -24.22
CA PRO A 15 29.95 17.34 -23.82
C PRO A 15 28.80 17.68 -24.79
N VAL A 16 27.73 18.31 -24.28
CA VAL A 16 26.56 18.71 -25.09
C VAL A 16 26.95 19.56 -26.30
N VAL A 17 27.94 20.45 -26.12
CA VAL A 17 28.43 21.36 -27.17
C VAL A 17 29.19 20.65 -28.30
N ASP A 18 29.68 19.43 -28.04
CA ASP A 18 30.46 18.64 -29.00
C ASP A 18 29.59 17.61 -29.75
N LEU A 19 28.29 17.57 -29.46
CA LEU A 19 27.35 16.69 -30.16
C LEU A 19 27.06 17.18 -31.59
N LEU A 20 27.42 16.34 -32.56
CA LEU A 20 27.10 16.58 -33.97
C LEU A 20 25.59 16.32 -34.24
N PRO A 21 24.98 16.97 -35.26
CA PRO A 21 23.58 16.75 -35.64
C PRO A 21 23.16 15.28 -35.78
N LEU A 22 23.99 14.48 -36.49
CA LEU A 22 23.72 13.05 -36.67
C LEU A 22 23.81 12.26 -35.37
N GLU A 23 24.61 12.72 -34.40
CA GLU A 23 24.77 12.08 -33.10
C GLU A 23 23.59 12.38 -32.17
N CYS A 24 22.99 13.58 -32.27
CA CYS A 24 21.73 13.89 -31.61
C CYS A 24 20.60 12.96 -32.11
N ILE A 25 20.50 12.78 -33.42
CA ILE A 25 19.52 11.86 -34.03
C ILE A 25 19.81 10.42 -33.59
N GLU A 26 21.08 10.02 -33.55
CA GLU A 26 21.50 8.70 -33.07
C GLU A 26 21.08 8.48 -31.61
N LEU A 27 21.39 9.41 -30.70
CA LEU A 27 20.98 9.36 -29.29
C LEU A 27 19.47 9.26 -29.12
N TYR A 28 18.71 10.07 -29.86
CA TYR A 28 17.24 10.00 -29.86
C TYR A 28 16.73 8.62 -30.29
N GLN A 29 17.31 8.06 -31.34
CA GLN A 29 16.94 6.75 -31.85
C GLN A 29 17.34 5.59 -30.94
N TYR A 30 18.41 5.73 -30.17
CA TYR A 30 18.80 4.74 -29.16
C TYR A 30 17.87 4.81 -27.96
N LEU A 31 17.81 5.98 -27.32
CA LEU A 31 17.16 6.14 -26.02
C LEU A 31 15.63 6.23 -26.14
N GLU A 32 15.10 6.65 -27.29
CA GLU A 32 13.66 6.82 -27.54
C GLU A 32 13.01 7.63 -26.39
N ASN A 33 12.03 7.03 -25.71
CA ASN A 33 11.31 7.65 -24.61
C ASN A 33 12.14 7.80 -23.32
N LEU A 34 13.38 7.29 -23.29
CA LEU A 34 14.30 7.54 -22.17
C LEU A 34 15.03 8.87 -22.27
N VAL A 35 15.05 9.54 -23.43
CA VAL A 35 15.75 10.83 -23.57
C VAL A 35 15.41 11.81 -22.45
N PRO A 36 14.13 12.10 -22.12
CA PRO A 36 13.80 13.03 -21.04
C PRO A 36 14.09 12.46 -19.65
N LEU A 37 14.13 11.13 -19.52
CA LEU A 37 14.36 10.43 -18.25
C LEU A 37 15.84 10.38 -17.87
N TRP A 38 16.73 10.30 -18.86
CA TRP A 38 18.16 10.03 -18.66
C TRP A 38 19.03 11.27 -18.90
N LEU A 39 18.70 12.06 -19.92
CA LEU A 39 19.57 13.15 -20.35
C LEU A 39 19.29 14.44 -19.59
N GLN A 40 20.33 15.26 -19.42
CA GLN A 40 20.20 16.59 -18.85
C GLN A 40 19.32 17.48 -19.74
N PRO A 41 18.61 18.48 -19.18
CA PRO A 41 17.74 19.36 -19.97
C PRO A 41 18.42 20.00 -21.19
N ALA A 42 19.69 20.41 -21.06
CA ALA A 42 20.46 20.98 -22.16
C ALA A 42 20.70 19.98 -23.31
N ALA A 43 20.97 18.71 -22.99
CA ALA A 43 21.12 17.65 -23.99
C ALA A 43 19.79 17.32 -24.67
N VAL A 44 18.68 17.30 -23.91
CA VAL A 44 17.33 17.10 -24.46
C VAL A 44 16.99 18.23 -25.44
N GLN A 45 17.17 19.49 -25.03
CA GLN A 45 16.92 20.65 -25.89
C GLN A 45 17.76 20.58 -27.18
N ARG A 46 19.05 20.23 -27.06
CA ARG A 46 19.92 20.08 -28.22
C ARG A 46 19.43 19.00 -29.19
N ILE A 47 18.88 17.91 -28.68
CA ILE A 47 18.27 16.86 -29.50
C ILE A 47 16.98 17.37 -30.17
N GLU A 48 16.10 18.05 -29.43
CA GLU A 48 14.84 18.62 -29.95
C GLU A 48 15.07 19.58 -31.12
N GLU A 49 16.10 20.44 -31.02
CA GLU A 49 16.52 21.36 -32.08
C GLU A 49 16.90 20.59 -33.36
N GLU A 50 17.69 19.53 -33.24
CA GLU A 50 18.18 18.75 -34.38
C GLU A 50 17.10 17.86 -35.01
N ILE A 51 16.17 17.31 -34.21
CA ILE A 51 15.05 16.51 -34.74
C ILE A 51 13.84 17.35 -35.17
N CYS A 52 13.87 18.67 -34.92
CA CYS A 52 12.78 19.60 -35.21
C CYS A 52 11.43 19.15 -34.61
N SER A 53 11.46 18.59 -33.40
CA SER A 53 10.29 18.07 -32.70
C SER A 53 10.49 18.13 -31.19
N SER A 54 9.41 18.38 -30.45
CA SER A 54 9.46 18.34 -28.99
C SER A 54 9.34 16.91 -28.49
N ILE A 55 10.19 16.57 -27.52
CA ILE A 55 10.20 15.29 -26.84
C ILE A 55 9.29 15.42 -25.63
N ALA A 56 8.14 14.74 -25.68
CA ALA A 56 7.20 14.76 -24.57
C ALA A 56 7.86 14.26 -23.27
N SER A 57 7.52 14.91 -22.15
CA SER A 57 7.82 14.36 -20.84
C SER A 57 7.23 12.96 -20.73
N SER A 58 8.04 11.99 -20.32
CA SER A 58 7.60 10.61 -20.18
C SER A 58 7.08 10.39 -18.76
N GLU A 59 5.78 10.14 -18.64
CA GLU A 59 5.18 9.63 -17.40
C GLU A 59 5.76 8.26 -17.08
N LEU A 60 5.94 7.97 -15.79
CA LEU A 60 6.39 6.66 -15.37
C LEU A 60 5.24 5.67 -15.55
N PRO A 61 5.53 4.45 -16.03
CA PRO A 61 4.48 3.50 -16.27
C PRO A 61 3.87 2.98 -14.96
N GLN A 62 2.54 2.99 -14.88
CA GLN A 62 1.77 2.49 -13.74
C GLN A 62 1.14 1.11 -14.00
N GLY A 63 1.59 0.39 -15.03
CA GLY A 63 1.03 -0.92 -15.37
C GLY A 63 1.27 -1.97 -14.28
N ARG A 64 0.56 -3.10 -14.35
CA ARG A 64 0.82 -4.23 -13.46
C ARG A 64 2.29 -4.65 -13.57
N GLY A 65 2.93 -4.76 -12.41
CA GLY A 65 4.33 -5.14 -12.28
C GLY A 65 5.32 -4.08 -12.76
N SER A 66 4.88 -2.89 -13.15
CA SER A 66 5.78 -1.78 -13.40
C SER A 66 6.54 -1.44 -12.12
N CYS A 67 7.80 -1.10 -12.28
CA CYS A 67 8.68 -0.64 -11.22
C CYS A 67 9.78 0.20 -11.84
N TRP A 68 10.50 0.97 -11.03
CA TRP A 68 11.55 1.81 -11.54
C TRP A 68 12.66 1.95 -10.52
N ILE A 69 13.90 1.94 -11.01
CA ILE A 69 15.07 2.11 -10.18
C ILE A 69 15.58 3.54 -10.36
N VAL A 70 15.80 4.22 -9.24
CA VAL A 70 16.51 5.50 -9.23
C VAL A 70 18.02 5.22 -9.21
N MET A 71 18.65 5.49 -10.33
CA MET A 71 20.09 5.33 -10.55
C MET A 71 20.79 6.66 -10.26
N ALA A 72 22.05 6.58 -9.83
CA ALA A 72 22.92 7.75 -9.70
C ALA A 72 24.30 7.42 -10.25
N LEU A 73 24.93 8.42 -10.86
CA LEU A 73 26.27 8.31 -11.42
C LEU A 73 27.33 8.51 -10.33
N GLN A 74 28.27 7.57 -10.25
CA GLN A 74 29.43 7.72 -9.36
C GLN A 74 30.38 8.81 -9.85
N ASN A 75 30.49 8.98 -11.17
CA ASN A 75 31.30 10.00 -11.81
C ASN A 75 30.46 10.71 -12.89
N PRO A 76 29.68 11.74 -12.52
CA PRO A 76 28.84 12.46 -13.46
C PRO A 76 29.66 13.22 -14.53
N GLU A 77 30.89 13.63 -14.22
CA GLU A 77 31.77 14.32 -15.17
C GLU A 77 32.17 13.45 -16.36
N ALA A 78 32.25 12.13 -16.15
CA ALA A 78 32.53 11.18 -17.22
C ALA A 78 31.35 11.00 -18.19
N TYR A 79 30.14 11.42 -17.84
CA TYR A 79 28.94 11.29 -18.67
C TYR A 79 28.13 12.58 -18.67
N PRO A 80 28.67 13.68 -19.24
CA PRO A 80 28.09 15.00 -19.12
C PRO A 80 26.70 15.15 -19.78
N LEU A 81 26.30 14.22 -20.65
CA LEU A 81 24.94 14.20 -21.21
C LEU A 81 23.90 13.66 -20.23
N LEU A 82 24.30 12.78 -19.31
CA LEU A 82 23.39 12.14 -18.36
C LEU A 82 23.13 13.05 -17.17
N ARG A 83 21.91 12.94 -16.62
CA ARG A 83 21.60 13.53 -15.32
C ARG A 83 22.45 12.88 -14.22
N PRO A 84 22.79 13.60 -13.14
CA PRO A 84 23.49 13.03 -11.98
C PRO A 84 22.74 11.83 -11.37
N ALA A 85 21.41 11.87 -11.40
CA ALA A 85 20.53 10.75 -11.14
C ALA A 85 19.46 10.64 -12.23
N PHE A 86 19.04 9.43 -12.55
CA PHE A 86 18.03 9.16 -13.57
C PHE A 86 17.22 7.90 -13.23
N VAL A 87 16.09 7.72 -13.90
CA VAL A 87 15.18 6.59 -13.65
C VAL A 87 15.35 5.52 -14.74
N LEU A 88 15.42 4.24 -14.33
CA LEU A 88 15.30 3.09 -15.23
C LEU A 88 13.95 2.39 -15.00
N PRO A 89 12.95 2.60 -15.89
CA PRO A 89 11.67 1.94 -15.81
C PRO A 89 11.73 0.48 -16.28
N LEU A 90 11.10 -0.39 -15.51
CA LEU A 90 11.15 -1.84 -15.64
C LEU A 90 9.74 -2.42 -15.46
N GLN A 91 9.58 -3.69 -15.79
CA GLN A 91 8.35 -4.43 -15.53
C GLN A 91 8.63 -5.88 -15.15
N TRP A 92 7.99 -6.33 -14.08
CA TRP A 92 7.86 -7.75 -13.77
C TRP A 92 6.81 -8.38 -14.69
N GLN A 93 7.18 -9.42 -15.43
CA GLN A 93 6.30 -10.17 -16.31
C GLN A 93 6.38 -11.67 -16.02
N ARG A 94 5.28 -12.41 -16.26
CA ARG A 94 5.29 -13.88 -16.22
C ARG A 94 5.86 -14.42 -17.53
N ARG A 95 7.16 -14.70 -17.55
CA ARG A 95 7.92 -15.17 -18.70
C ARG A 95 8.98 -16.20 -18.26
N PRO A 96 9.51 -17.03 -19.17
CA PRO A 96 10.53 -18.02 -18.83
C PRO A 96 11.87 -17.37 -18.40
N ASP A 97 12.26 -16.28 -19.06
CA ASP A 97 13.59 -15.66 -18.93
C ASP A 97 13.51 -14.14 -18.71
N HIS A 98 14.55 -13.57 -18.11
CA HIS A 98 14.75 -12.12 -18.05
C HIS A 98 14.93 -11.54 -19.45
N ASP A 99 14.66 -10.23 -19.60
CA ASP A 99 14.99 -9.54 -20.84
C ASP A 99 16.51 -9.56 -21.09
N TRP A 100 16.92 -10.15 -22.21
CA TRP A 100 18.32 -10.33 -22.58
C TRP A 100 19.08 -9.01 -22.73
N ARG A 101 18.38 -7.89 -22.91
CA ARG A 101 18.94 -6.54 -23.02
C ARG A 101 19.36 -5.95 -21.68
N LEU A 102 18.96 -6.56 -20.56
CA LEU A 102 19.29 -6.04 -19.23
C LEU A 102 20.76 -6.32 -18.87
N PRO A 103 21.39 -5.44 -18.08
CA PRO A 103 22.68 -5.72 -17.48
C PRO A 103 22.61 -6.96 -16.59
N GLN A 104 23.62 -7.84 -16.68
CA GLN A 104 23.70 -9.07 -15.87
C GLN A 104 23.53 -8.80 -14.37
N ARG A 105 24.17 -7.76 -13.83
CA ARG A 105 24.05 -7.43 -12.40
C ARG A 105 22.63 -7.07 -11.98
N LEU A 106 21.84 -6.48 -12.88
CA LEU A 106 20.44 -6.19 -12.64
C LEU A 106 19.58 -7.48 -12.68
N THR A 107 19.91 -8.42 -13.57
CA THR A 107 19.24 -9.74 -13.59
C THR A 107 19.54 -10.55 -12.31
N GLU A 108 20.79 -10.52 -11.84
CA GLU A 108 21.18 -11.15 -10.57
C GLU A 108 20.46 -10.53 -9.36
N LEU A 109 20.33 -9.20 -9.35
CA LEU A 109 19.54 -8.48 -8.34
C LEU A 109 18.07 -8.90 -8.38
N ALA A 110 17.47 -8.99 -9.57
CA ALA A 110 16.10 -9.45 -9.74
C ALA A 110 15.91 -10.89 -9.22
N ASP A 111 16.87 -11.78 -9.45
CA ASP A 111 16.85 -13.15 -8.93
C ASP A 111 16.96 -13.21 -7.40
N ARG A 112 17.76 -12.32 -6.79
CA ARG A 112 17.81 -12.17 -5.33
C ARG A 112 16.46 -11.71 -4.79
N VAL A 113 15.83 -10.71 -5.42
CA VAL A 113 14.49 -10.21 -5.06
C VAL A 113 13.43 -11.32 -5.10
N ARG A 114 13.39 -12.09 -6.20
CA ARG A 114 12.45 -13.23 -6.35
C ARG A 114 12.63 -14.28 -5.25
N ARG A 115 13.88 -14.63 -4.92
CA ARG A 115 14.20 -15.61 -3.87
C ARG A 115 13.82 -15.09 -2.48
N ALA A 116 14.13 -13.82 -2.17
CA ALA A 116 13.80 -13.21 -0.90
C ALA A 116 12.28 -13.20 -0.64
N LEU A 117 11.48 -12.80 -1.64
CA LEU A 117 10.02 -12.82 -1.54
C LEU A 117 9.45 -14.24 -1.41
N ASN A 118 9.94 -15.19 -2.22
CA ASN A 118 9.56 -16.59 -2.10
C ASN A 118 9.86 -17.15 -0.69
N GLN A 119 11.02 -16.82 -0.11
CA GLN A 119 11.41 -17.28 1.22
C GLN A 119 10.53 -16.67 2.32
N ALA A 120 10.29 -15.36 2.26
CA ALA A 120 9.51 -14.64 3.27
C ALA A 120 8.03 -15.10 3.28
N TYR A 121 7.40 -15.15 2.11
CA TYR A 121 5.97 -15.45 1.99
C TYR A 121 5.65 -16.92 1.73
N ARG A 122 6.67 -17.77 1.51
CA ARG A 122 6.54 -19.19 1.14
C ARG A 122 5.65 -19.39 -0.09
N ASP A 123 5.80 -18.51 -1.07
CA ASP A 123 5.00 -18.51 -2.30
C ASP A 123 5.89 -18.65 -3.55
N SER A 124 5.89 -19.85 -4.12
CA SER A 124 6.68 -20.19 -5.31
C SER A 124 6.28 -19.40 -6.55
N GLU A 125 5.10 -18.78 -6.58
CA GLU A 125 4.67 -17.93 -7.69
C GLU A 125 5.61 -16.74 -7.91
N PHE A 126 6.30 -16.25 -6.87
CA PHE A 126 7.32 -15.20 -7.03
C PHE A 126 8.46 -15.62 -7.98
N LEU A 127 8.76 -16.93 -8.04
CA LEU A 127 9.77 -17.47 -8.93
C LEU A 127 9.32 -17.52 -10.40
N ASN A 128 8.05 -17.30 -10.71
CA ASN A 128 7.52 -17.31 -12.08
C ASN A 128 7.59 -15.93 -12.78
N TRP A 129 8.06 -14.90 -12.07
CA TRP A 129 8.21 -13.56 -12.62
C TRP A 129 9.64 -13.31 -13.12
N ARG A 130 9.76 -12.51 -14.17
CA ARG A 130 11.02 -12.08 -14.77
C ARG A 130 11.00 -10.58 -14.98
N LEU A 131 12.18 -9.98 -14.88
CA LEU A 131 12.37 -8.55 -15.05
C LEU A 131 12.59 -8.24 -16.53
N HIS A 132 11.82 -7.28 -17.05
CA HIS A 132 11.93 -6.78 -18.41
C HIS A 132 12.04 -5.26 -18.44
N LEU A 133 12.57 -4.75 -19.55
CA LEU A 133 12.41 -3.35 -19.89
C LEU A 133 10.92 -3.04 -20.11
N HIS A 134 10.45 -1.88 -19.67
CA HIS A 134 9.02 -1.56 -19.72
C HIS A 134 8.51 -1.40 -21.18
N PRO A 135 7.49 -2.16 -21.63
CA PRO A 135 7.10 -2.21 -23.05
C PRO A 135 6.61 -0.87 -23.63
N ASN A 136 6.05 0.02 -22.80
CA ASN A 136 5.62 1.35 -23.26
C ASN A 136 6.79 2.30 -23.55
N LEU A 137 7.97 2.01 -23.01
CA LEU A 137 9.16 2.84 -23.16
C LEU A 137 10.21 2.18 -24.07
N PHE A 138 10.10 0.86 -24.27
CA PHE A 138 11.03 0.08 -25.07
C PHE A 138 10.30 -0.80 -26.06
N ARG A 139 10.43 -0.48 -27.34
CA ARG A 139 9.97 -1.36 -28.40
C ARG A 139 10.88 -2.59 -28.50
N PRO A 140 10.35 -3.82 -28.70
CA PRO A 140 11.18 -5.00 -28.93
C PRO A 140 12.16 -4.81 -30.11
N GLU A 141 11.78 -4.00 -31.10
CA GLU A 141 12.55 -3.73 -32.31
C GLU A 141 13.62 -2.64 -32.13
N SER A 142 13.67 -1.92 -31.01
CA SER A 142 14.54 -0.74 -30.84
C SER A 142 16.05 -1.08 -30.87
N GLY A 143 16.41 -2.36 -30.80
CA GLY A 143 17.79 -2.83 -30.81
C GLY A 143 18.63 -2.32 -29.62
N LEU A 144 17.97 -1.70 -28.63
CA LEU A 144 18.61 -1.12 -27.47
C LEU A 144 19.13 -2.23 -26.55
N ASP A 145 20.38 -2.11 -26.12
CA ASP A 145 21.07 -3.12 -25.32
C ASP A 145 21.86 -2.43 -24.19
N PHE A 146 21.53 -2.76 -22.95
CA PHE A 146 22.15 -2.16 -21.77
C PHE A 146 23.22 -3.05 -21.14
N ARG A 147 23.56 -4.21 -21.73
CA ARG A 147 24.55 -5.13 -21.15
C ARG A 147 25.91 -4.48 -20.87
N GLY A 148 26.30 -3.50 -21.68
CA GLY A 148 27.54 -2.72 -21.51
C GLY A 148 27.58 -1.82 -20.26
N LEU A 149 26.44 -1.60 -19.58
CA LEU A 149 26.35 -0.70 -18.41
C LEU A 149 26.69 -1.38 -17.07
N ASN A 150 26.95 -2.69 -17.07
CA ASN A 150 27.19 -3.51 -15.86
C ASN A 150 28.22 -2.93 -14.89
N GLU A 151 29.32 -2.38 -15.40
CA GLU A 151 30.41 -1.86 -14.57
C GLU A 151 30.28 -0.36 -14.29
N LYS A 152 29.39 0.34 -15.00
CA LYS A 152 29.26 1.80 -14.93
C LYS A 152 28.18 2.24 -13.96
N LEU A 153 27.21 1.36 -13.70
CA LEU A 153 26.05 1.64 -12.89
C LEU A 153 25.94 0.71 -11.68
N SER A 154 25.45 1.25 -10.57
CA SER A 154 25.14 0.47 -9.36
C SER A 154 23.62 0.24 -9.27
N PHE A 155 23.20 -1.02 -9.39
CA PHE A 155 21.78 -1.39 -9.35
C PHE A 155 21.26 -1.69 -7.94
N GLU A 156 22.16 -1.92 -6.97
CA GLU A 156 21.82 -2.38 -5.63
C GLU A 156 20.86 -1.45 -4.88
N SER A 157 20.89 -0.14 -5.16
CA SER A 157 19.94 0.81 -4.55
C SER A 157 18.49 0.65 -5.05
N GLY A 158 18.29 -0.08 -6.14
CA GLY A 158 16.97 -0.40 -6.69
C GLY A 158 16.29 -1.59 -6.04
N TRP A 159 16.94 -2.28 -5.10
CA TRP A 159 16.41 -3.52 -4.53
C TRP A 159 15.00 -3.33 -3.97
N LEU A 160 14.76 -2.29 -3.15
CA LEU A 160 13.45 -2.09 -2.53
C LEU A 160 12.34 -1.79 -3.56
N ALA A 161 12.64 -0.98 -4.57
CA ALA A 161 11.71 -0.70 -5.66
C ALA A 161 11.36 -1.95 -6.48
N LEU A 162 12.35 -2.82 -6.73
CA LEU A 162 12.14 -4.10 -7.39
C LEU A 162 11.26 -5.04 -6.56
N VAL A 163 11.49 -5.12 -5.24
CA VAL A 163 10.68 -5.95 -4.34
C VAL A 163 9.24 -5.47 -4.27
N GLY A 164 9.02 -4.17 -4.07
CA GLY A 164 7.67 -3.59 -4.06
C GLY A 164 6.94 -3.83 -5.37
N GLY A 165 7.61 -3.59 -6.51
CA GLY A 165 7.06 -3.88 -7.83
C GLY A 165 6.67 -5.35 -8.03
N LEU A 166 7.51 -6.30 -7.58
CA LEU A 166 7.22 -7.72 -7.72
C LEU A 166 6.07 -8.15 -6.79
N TYR A 167 6.04 -7.63 -5.56
CA TYR A 167 4.94 -7.84 -4.64
C TYR A 167 3.61 -7.41 -5.27
N LEU A 168 3.52 -6.18 -5.78
CA LEU A 168 2.30 -5.70 -6.44
C LEU A 168 1.96 -6.52 -7.69
N ALA A 169 2.94 -6.89 -8.51
CA ALA A 169 2.73 -7.74 -9.67
C ALA A 169 2.05 -9.07 -9.29
N ARG A 170 2.56 -9.72 -8.24
CA ARG A 170 2.05 -11.00 -7.72
C ARG A 170 0.65 -10.89 -7.16
N HIS A 171 0.34 -9.79 -6.48
CA HIS A 171 -0.94 -9.57 -5.80
C HIS A 171 -1.96 -8.76 -6.62
N GLY A 172 -1.65 -8.43 -7.88
CA GLY A 172 -2.55 -7.69 -8.77
C GLY A 172 -2.72 -6.22 -8.38
N GLY A 173 -1.73 -5.65 -7.69
CA GLY A 173 -1.67 -4.23 -7.36
C GLY A 173 -1.17 -3.37 -8.52
N GLN A 174 -1.27 -2.06 -8.33
CA GLN A 174 -0.87 -1.04 -9.30
C GLN A 174 0.11 -0.08 -8.63
N PRO A 175 1.32 0.13 -9.14
CA PRO A 175 2.29 1.04 -8.52
C PRO A 175 1.90 2.51 -8.74
N ASP A 176 2.04 3.33 -7.70
CA ASP A 176 1.89 4.79 -7.72
C ASP A 176 3.22 5.43 -8.13
N GLU A 177 3.22 6.15 -9.26
CA GLU A 177 4.42 6.80 -9.79
C GLU A 177 4.99 7.90 -8.89
N HIS A 178 4.23 8.36 -7.89
CA HIS A 178 4.67 9.36 -6.93
C HIS A 178 5.24 8.76 -5.65
N VAL A 179 5.43 7.43 -5.58
CA VAL A 179 6.01 6.73 -4.44
C VAL A 179 7.27 5.99 -4.86
N TRP A 180 8.42 6.52 -4.47
CA TRP A 180 9.73 6.01 -4.86
C TRP A 180 10.46 5.41 -3.67
N ALA A 181 11.46 4.58 -3.95
CA ALA A 181 12.31 4.00 -2.94
C ALA A 181 13.75 3.86 -3.43
N SER A 182 14.71 4.03 -2.53
CA SER A 182 16.12 3.73 -2.78
C SER A 182 16.74 3.12 -1.54
N ALA A 183 16.98 1.81 -1.58
CA ALA A 183 17.57 1.05 -0.49
C ALA A 183 18.22 -0.24 -1.03
N ARG A 184 19.26 -0.71 -0.34
CA ARG A 184 19.92 -2.01 -0.61
C ARG A 184 19.51 -3.03 0.43
N TRP A 185 19.46 -4.30 0.03
CA TRP A 185 19.29 -5.42 0.95
C TRP A 185 20.58 -6.18 1.21
N ASP A 186 20.82 -6.43 2.49
CA ASP A 186 21.80 -7.34 3.05
C ASP A 186 21.07 -8.49 3.76
N GLU A 187 21.43 -9.74 3.50
CA GLU A 187 20.68 -10.90 4.01
C GLU A 187 20.73 -11.02 5.55
N GLU A 188 21.78 -10.50 6.18
CA GLU A 188 21.94 -10.56 7.64
C GLU A 188 21.32 -9.33 8.32
N ARG A 189 21.52 -8.14 7.74
CA ARG A 189 21.17 -6.86 8.35
C ARG A 189 19.84 -6.28 7.85
N GLY A 190 19.30 -6.81 6.76
CA GLY A 190 18.11 -6.30 6.08
C GLY A 190 18.44 -5.04 5.26
N ILE A 191 17.64 -3.99 5.44
CA ILE A 191 17.81 -2.73 4.70
C ILE A 191 19.10 -2.02 5.12
N THR A 192 19.86 -1.53 4.14
CA THR A 192 21.12 -0.81 4.34
C THR A 192 21.22 0.44 3.47
N ARG A 193 22.06 1.38 3.91
CA ARG A 193 22.38 2.64 3.21
C ARG A 193 22.73 2.50 1.73
N VAL A 194 22.43 3.56 1.00
CA VAL A 194 22.72 3.75 -0.43
C VAL A 194 23.48 5.07 -0.66
N GLY A 195 24.24 5.13 -1.75
CA GLY A 195 24.95 6.35 -2.16
C GLY A 195 24.07 7.35 -2.92
N HIS A 196 24.59 8.57 -3.06
CA HIS A 196 24.04 9.66 -3.89
C HIS A 196 22.59 10.02 -3.52
N LEU A 197 22.32 10.15 -2.22
CA LEU A 197 20.98 10.42 -1.74
C LEU A 197 20.47 11.80 -2.21
N ALA A 198 21.32 12.83 -2.15
CA ALA A 198 20.94 14.18 -2.55
C ALA A 198 20.49 14.25 -4.02
N GLU A 199 21.26 13.66 -4.93
CA GLU A 199 20.96 13.64 -6.37
C GLU A 199 19.65 12.90 -6.66
N LYS A 200 19.39 11.79 -5.95
CA LYS A 200 18.14 11.04 -6.07
C LYS A 200 16.93 11.80 -5.56
N LEU A 201 17.07 12.53 -4.45
CA LEU A 201 16.00 13.37 -3.90
C LEU A 201 15.69 14.57 -4.80
N HIS A 202 16.71 15.19 -5.40
CA HIS A 202 16.53 16.23 -6.41
C HIS A 202 15.72 15.69 -7.60
N LEU A 203 16.10 14.55 -8.16
CA LEU A 203 15.36 13.92 -9.25
C LEU A 203 13.92 13.60 -8.83
N ALA A 204 13.71 13.03 -7.64
CA ALA A 204 12.38 12.71 -7.14
C ALA A 204 11.48 13.96 -7.03
N ARG A 205 12.03 15.08 -6.56
CA ARG A 205 11.30 16.36 -6.48
C ARG A 205 10.91 16.85 -7.87
N GLU A 206 11.80 16.75 -8.86
CA GLU A 206 11.51 17.12 -10.26
C GLU A 206 10.34 16.31 -10.84
N TYR A 207 10.21 15.04 -10.45
CA TYR A 207 9.13 14.14 -10.89
C TYR A 207 7.86 14.22 -10.04
N GLY A 208 7.78 15.17 -9.10
CA GLY A 208 6.60 15.33 -8.24
C GLY A 208 6.36 14.16 -7.29
N VAL A 209 7.41 13.44 -6.90
CA VAL A 209 7.32 12.35 -5.93
C VAL A 209 6.84 12.88 -4.59
N ARG A 210 5.78 12.27 -4.05
CA ARG A 210 5.19 12.62 -2.76
C ARG A 210 5.86 11.90 -1.60
N GLU A 211 6.26 10.66 -1.82
CA GLU A 211 6.91 9.84 -0.81
C GLU A 211 8.16 9.16 -1.38
N PHE A 212 9.31 9.41 -0.74
CA PHE A 212 10.58 8.79 -1.11
C PHE A 212 11.14 8.01 0.08
N TYR A 213 11.14 6.69 -0.05
CA TYR A 213 11.53 5.77 1.01
C TYR A 213 13.02 5.49 1.03
N ILE A 214 13.66 5.68 2.19
CA ILE A 214 15.11 5.47 2.42
C ILE A 214 15.38 4.71 3.72
N PRO A 215 16.58 4.13 3.88
CA PRO A 215 17.02 3.57 5.17
C PRO A 215 16.96 4.60 6.31
N ASP A 216 16.45 4.20 7.48
CA ASP A 216 16.29 5.12 8.63
C ASP A 216 17.58 5.80 9.09
N GLU A 217 18.73 5.12 8.98
CA GLU A 217 20.06 5.64 9.32
C GLU A 217 20.46 6.86 8.49
N GLN A 218 19.87 7.02 7.29
CA GLN A 218 20.18 8.12 6.38
C GLN A 218 19.26 9.34 6.57
N LEU A 219 18.31 9.31 7.52
CA LEU A 219 17.43 10.47 7.77
C LEU A 219 18.20 11.75 8.12
N ASN A 220 19.32 11.61 8.83
CA ASN A 220 20.19 12.75 9.20
C ASN A 220 21.01 13.30 8.02
N GLU A 221 21.06 12.57 6.88
CA GLU A 221 21.71 13.00 5.65
C GLU A 221 20.75 13.76 4.71
N VAL A 222 19.45 13.78 5.02
CA VAL A 222 18.41 14.39 4.20
C VAL A 222 18.43 15.92 4.36
N PRO A 223 18.64 16.70 3.29
CA PRO A 223 18.55 18.15 3.37
C PRO A 223 17.15 18.62 3.76
N ASP A 224 17.06 19.72 4.53
CA ASP A 224 15.80 20.26 5.06
C ASP A 224 14.70 20.45 4.00
N SER A 225 15.09 20.84 2.77
CA SER A 225 14.18 21.05 1.65
C SER A 225 13.47 19.78 1.15
N PHE A 226 13.86 18.59 1.62
CA PHE A 226 13.29 17.31 1.22
C PHE A 226 12.62 16.53 2.38
N GLN A 227 12.64 17.07 3.59
CA GLN A 227 12.12 16.38 4.79
C GLN A 227 10.61 16.07 4.70
N ASP A 228 9.85 16.87 3.96
CA ASP A 228 8.41 16.71 3.72
C ASP A 228 8.07 15.43 2.92
N MET A 229 8.93 15.04 1.98
CA MET A 229 8.69 13.89 1.08
C MET A 229 9.38 12.61 1.54
N VAL A 230 10.40 12.68 2.39
CA VAL A 230 11.15 11.49 2.80
C VAL A 230 10.39 10.68 3.84
N LYS A 231 10.39 9.34 3.65
CA LYS A 231 9.83 8.38 4.59
C LYS A 231 10.90 7.35 4.99
N PRO A 232 11.07 7.02 6.28
CA PRO A 232 12.01 5.99 6.67
C PRO A 232 11.47 4.59 6.38
N ILE A 233 12.38 3.70 6.03
CA ILE A 233 12.20 2.25 6.03
C ILE A 233 12.94 1.70 7.24
N ARG A 234 12.22 0.87 8.01
CA ARG A 234 12.72 0.27 9.24
C ARG A 234 13.97 -0.58 8.96
N GLN A 235 15.05 -0.31 9.69
CA GLN A 235 16.25 -1.13 9.73
C GLN A 235 16.29 -2.05 10.96
N GLY A 236 17.34 -2.86 11.07
CA GLY A 236 17.56 -3.77 12.21
C GLY A 236 16.69 -5.02 12.20
N THR A 237 16.05 -5.32 11.06
CA THR A 237 15.31 -6.56 10.84
C THR A 237 15.58 -7.08 9.43
N ASN A 238 15.78 -8.38 9.31
CA ASN A 238 15.85 -9.09 8.03
C ASN A 238 14.50 -9.73 7.66
N ARG A 239 13.44 -9.46 8.43
CA ARG A 239 12.08 -9.90 8.12
C ARG A 239 11.48 -8.99 7.05
N LEU A 240 11.47 -9.49 5.83
CA LEU A 240 11.05 -8.74 4.65
C LEU A 240 9.63 -8.18 4.79
N GLU A 241 8.73 -8.94 5.41
CA GLU A 241 7.34 -8.56 5.61
C GLU A 241 7.21 -7.29 6.47
N GLU A 242 8.08 -7.13 7.47
CA GLU A 242 8.09 -5.94 8.33
C GLU A 242 8.68 -4.72 7.61
N VAL A 243 9.64 -4.94 6.71
CA VAL A 243 10.30 -3.89 5.92
C VAL A 243 9.38 -3.34 4.83
N LEU A 244 8.65 -4.23 4.15
CA LEU A 244 7.79 -3.86 3.04
C LEU A 244 6.48 -3.20 3.46
N ASP A 245 6.09 -3.39 4.71
CA ASP A 245 4.77 -3.04 5.22
C ASP A 245 4.35 -1.59 4.90
N SER A 246 5.14 -0.59 5.31
CA SER A 246 4.84 0.82 5.03
C SER A 246 4.99 1.16 3.55
N TYR A 247 6.05 0.66 2.90
CA TYR A 247 6.36 0.97 1.52
C TYR A 247 5.30 0.46 0.55
N VAL A 248 4.90 -0.80 0.67
CA VAL A 248 3.89 -1.41 -0.20
C VAL A 248 2.53 -0.77 -0.01
N CYS A 249 2.16 -0.43 1.24
CA CYS A 249 0.91 0.29 1.51
C CYS A 249 0.85 1.65 0.80
N ALA A 250 1.98 2.36 0.72
CA ALA A 250 2.07 3.62 -0.02
C ALA A 250 2.16 3.41 -1.54
N LEU A 251 2.93 2.40 -1.98
CA LEU A 251 3.19 2.14 -3.39
C LEU A 251 1.93 1.69 -4.15
N ASP A 252 0.99 1.00 -3.51
CA ASP A 252 -0.19 0.48 -4.19
C ASP A 252 -1.29 1.54 -4.34
N VAL A 253 -1.61 1.90 -5.58
CA VAL A 253 -2.65 2.88 -5.90
C VAL A 253 -3.96 2.47 -5.27
N ARG A 254 -4.42 3.31 -4.34
CA ARG A 254 -5.72 3.17 -3.68
C ARG A 254 -6.83 3.33 -4.72
N PRO A 255 -7.70 2.32 -4.95
CA PRO A 255 -8.76 2.46 -5.93
C PRO A 255 -9.81 3.43 -5.42
N ALA A 256 -10.33 4.27 -6.33
CA ALA A 256 -11.48 5.12 -6.05
C ALA A 256 -12.70 4.25 -5.74
N CYS A 257 -13.43 4.64 -4.70
CA CYS A 257 -14.66 3.98 -4.28
C CYS A 257 -15.86 4.67 -4.95
N LEU A 258 -16.56 3.96 -5.83
CA LEU A 258 -17.76 4.45 -6.51
C LEU A 258 -19.00 3.72 -5.97
N ALA A 259 -19.66 4.31 -4.96
CA ALA A 259 -20.78 3.70 -4.25
C ALA A 259 -21.78 2.98 -5.19
N ARG A 260 -22.20 1.76 -4.79
CA ARG A 260 -23.16 0.89 -5.51
C ARG A 260 -22.69 0.30 -6.85
N ASN A 261 -21.41 0.44 -7.22
CA ASN A 261 -20.79 -0.31 -8.31
C ASN A 261 -20.06 -1.57 -7.79
N GLU A 262 -20.54 -2.77 -8.18
CA GLU A 262 -19.97 -4.05 -7.72
C GLU A 262 -18.51 -4.27 -8.18
N GLU A 263 -18.17 -3.84 -9.40
CA GLU A 263 -16.79 -3.92 -9.89
C GLU A 263 -15.86 -3.02 -9.05
N SER A 264 -16.33 -1.82 -8.68
CA SER A 264 -15.62 -0.93 -7.78
C SER A 264 -15.45 -1.55 -6.39
N PHE A 265 -16.48 -2.18 -5.84
CA PHE A 265 -16.39 -2.91 -4.57
C PHE A 265 -15.34 -4.03 -4.65
N GLN A 266 -15.35 -4.82 -5.72
CA GLN A 266 -14.40 -5.90 -5.93
C GLN A 266 -12.95 -5.38 -5.98
N ARG A 267 -12.69 -4.29 -6.72
CA ARG A 267 -11.36 -3.65 -6.74
C ARG A 267 -10.94 -3.13 -5.36
N CYS A 268 -11.85 -2.50 -4.61
CA CYS A 268 -11.61 -2.05 -3.24
C CYS A 268 -11.31 -3.21 -2.30
N ARG A 269 -12.05 -4.32 -2.42
CA ARG A 269 -11.84 -5.54 -1.63
C ARG A 269 -10.49 -6.16 -1.94
N ASP A 270 -10.14 -6.28 -3.21
CA ASP A 270 -8.86 -6.87 -3.63
C ASP A 270 -7.67 -6.00 -3.20
N TRP A 271 -7.81 -4.67 -3.24
CA TRP A 271 -6.83 -3.75 -2.66
C TRP A 271 -6.71 -3.93 -1.15
N TYR A 272 -7.84 -3.99 -0.44
CA TYR A 272 -7.83 -4.15 1.00
C TYR A 272 -7.20 -5.48 1.43
N LEU A 273 -7.44 -6.57 0.70
CA LEU A 273 -6.95 -7.92 1.03
C LEU A 273 -5.47 -8.14 0.72
N ARG A 274 -4.86 -7.36 -0.19
CA ARG A 274 -3.43 -7.47 -0.50
C ARG A 274 -2.53 -6.57 0.34
N GLN A 275 -3.09 -5.59 1.04
CA GLN A 275 -2.31 -4.77 1.96
C GLN A 275 -1.72 -5.63 3.08
N PRO A 276 -0.45 -5.44 3.46
CA PRO A 276 0.14 -6.11 4.62
C PRO A 276 -0.56 -5.76 5.95
N ARG A 277 -1.02 -4.51 6.09
CA ARG A 277 -1.80 -4.02 7.25
C ARG A 277 -3.29 -3.89 6.95
N HIS A 278 -4.09 -4.05 8.00
CA HIS A 278 -5.51 -3.74 7.97
C HIS A 278 -5.72 -2.23 8.08
N ASP A 279 -6.02 -1.57 6.96
CA ASP A 279 -6.50 -0.20 6.99
C ASP A 279 -8.01 -0.18 7.29
N LEU A 280 -8.35 -0.21 8.59
CA LEU A 280 -9.74 -0.17 9.04
C LEU A 280 -10.44 1.15 8.67
N ARG A 281 -9.70 2.24 8.48
CA ARG A 281 -10.28 3.49 7.96
C ARG A 281 -10.67 3.34 6.50
N TYR A 282 -9.84 2.67 5.68
CA TYR A 282 -10.21 2.30 4.32
C TYR A 282 -11.46 1.42 4.31
N TYR A 283 -11.53 0.42 5.19
CA TYR A 283 -12.72 -0.44 5.30
C TYR A 283 -13.98 0.40 5.55
N CYS A 284 -13.96 1.30 6.54
CA CYS A 284 -15.12 2.13 6.87
C CYS A 284 -15.48 3.15 5.77
N THR A 285 -14.48 3.73 5.08
CA THR A 285 -14.73 4.74 4.03
C THR A 285 -15.11 4.14 2.68
N CYS A 286 -14.59 2.97 2.34
CA CYS A 286 -14.72 2.41 0.98
C CYS A 286 -15.55 1.14 0.92
N LEU A 287 -15.49 0.25 1.91
CA LEU A 287 -16.15 -1.04 1.85
C LEU A 287 -17.51 -1.01 2.56
N LEU A 288 -17.55 -0.46 3.77
CA LEU A 288 -18.74 -0.38 4.61
C LEU A 288 -19.96 0.24 3.89
N PRO A 289 -19.85 1.31 3.07
CA PRO A 289 -20.99 1.84 2.31
C PRO A 289 -21.67 0.83 1.37
N TYR A 290 -20.97 -0.21 0.91
CA TYR A 290 -21.57 -1.29 0.11
C TYR A 290 -22.15 -2.41 0.96
N LEU A 291 -21.52 -2.68 2.11
CA LEU A 291 -21.94 -3.74 3.01
C LEU A 291 -23.25 -3.38 3.72
N LEU A 292 -23.43 -2.11 4.09
CA LEU A 292 -24.59 -1.66 4.86
C LEU A 292 -25.92 -2.02 4.19
N PRO A 293 -26.22 -1.69 2.91
CA PRO A 293 -27.49 -2.05 2.31
C PRO A 293 -27.77 -3.57 2.31
N ARG A 294 -26.72 -4.39 2.11
CA ARG A 294 -26.83 -5.85 2.10
C ARG A 294 -27.17 -6.40 3.48
N LEU A 295 -26.49 -5.92 4.52
CA LEU A 295 -26.75 -6.34 5.90
C LEU A 295 -28.08 -5.79 6.43
N GLN A 296 -28.47 -4.58 6.04
CA GLN A 296 -29.79 -4.03 6.35
C GLN A 296 -30.90 -4.87 5.71
N GLU A 297 -30.71 -5.31 4.47
CA GLU A 297 -31.67 -6.20 3.81
C GLU A 297 -31.77 -7.57 4.49
N GLN A 298 -30.63 -8.17 4.84
CA GLN A 298 -30.59 -9.39 5.65
C GLN A 298 -31.35 -9.19 6.98
N ARG A 299 -31.09 -8.08 7.68
CA ARG A 299 -31.76 -7.74 8.94
C ARG A 299 -33.28 -7.63 8.76
N ARG A 300 -33.76 -6.98 7.70
CA ARG A 300 -35.21 -6.85 7.41
C ARG A 300 -35.86 -8.19 7.06
N SER A 301 -35.17 -9.04 6.30
CA SER A 301 -35.65 -10.36 5.88
C SER A 301 -35.68 -11.36 7.04
N ASP A 302 -34.53 -11.54 7.70
CA ASP A 302 -34.31 -12.68 8.61
C ASP A 302 -34.61 -12.32 10.07
N TYR A 303 -34.58 -11.03 10.41
CA TYR A 303 -34.66 -10.50 11.77
C TYR A 303 -35.58 -9.28 11.88
N ALA A 304 -36.74 -9.32 11.22
CA ALA A 304 -37.68 -8.18 11.13
C ALA A 304 -38.06 -7.59 12.51
N ASP A 305 -38.19 -8.44 13.53
CA ASP A 305 -38.53 -8.06 14.91
C ASP A 305 -37.37 -7.44 15.71
N CYS A 306 -36.14 -7.50 15.19
CA CYS A 306 -34.97 -6.90 15.80
C CYS A 306 -34.91 -5.39 15.48
N GLN A 307 -35.49 -4.59 16.37
CA GLN A 307 -35.55 -3.12 16.26
C GLN A 307 -34.97 -2.44 17.52
N PRO A 308 -33.65 -2.58 17.75
CA PRO A 308 -32.98 -2.01 18.90
C PRO A 308 -32.87 -0.48 18.80
N GLU A 309 -32.80 0.18 19.95
CA GLU A 309 -32.48 1.61 20.07
C GLU A 309 -31.02 1.81 20.49
N VAL A 310 -30.46 0.90 21.29
CA VAL A 310 -29.09 0.98 21.81
C VAL A 310 -28.25 -0.23 21.43
N LEU A 311 -27.02 0.02 21.02
CA LEU A 311 -25.96 -0.98 20.88
C LEU A 311 -25.05 -0.98 22.11
N VAL A 312 -24.79 -2.15 22.70
CA VAL A 312 -23.77 -2.35 23.73
C VAL A 312 -22.67 -3.25 23.15
N THR A 313 -21.43 -2.77 23.12
CA THR A 313 -20.29 -3.48 22.50
C THR A 313 -18.99 -3.23 23.25
N VAL A 314 -17.97 -4.04 22.98
CA VAL A 314 -16.62 -3.90 23.55
C VAL A 314 -15.69 -3.31 22.50
N LEU A 315 -14.91 -2.29 22.88
CA LEU A 315 -13.88 -1.74 22.01
C LEU A 315 -12.74 -2.74 21.87
N SER A 316 -12.42 -3.13 20.64
CA SER A 316 -11.34 -4.06 20.32
C SER A 316 -10.59 -3.63 19.07
N HIS A 317 -9.60 -4.41 18.64
CA HIS A 317 -8.88 -4.18 17.38
C HIS A 317 -9.77 -4.21 16.13
N SER A 318 -10.96 -4.84 16.19
CA SER A 318 -11.94 -4.85 15.10
C SER A 318 -13.01 -3.76 15.28
N TRP A 319 -12.58 -2.55 15.63
CA TRP A 319 -13.49 -1.44 15.96
C TRP A 319 -14.39 -1.02 14.79
N ASN A 320 -14.01 -1.34 13.54
CA ASN A 320 -14.81 -1.10 12.33
C ASN A 320 -16.17 -1.81 12.35
N LEU A 321 -16.32 -2.86 13.17
CA LEU A 321 -17.60 -3.55 13.33
C LEU A 321 -18.63 -2.72 14.12
N ILE A 322 -18.18 -1.80 14.98
CA ILE A 322 -19.09 -0.93 15.75
C ILE A 322 -19.95 -0.05 14.82
N PRO A 323 -19.37 0.78 13.93
CA PRO A 323 -20.19 1.55 12.98
C PRO A 323 -20.94 0.64 11.99
N LEU A 324 -20.40 -0.53 11.63
CA LEU A 324 -21.11 -1.49 10.77
C LEU A 324 -22.43 -1.94 11.42
N ILE A 325 -22.39 -2.41 12.66
CA ILE A 325 -23.56 -2.88 13.40
C ILE A 325 -24.49 -1.71 13.70
N ALA A 326 -23.96 -0.60 14.22
CA ALA A 326 -24.78 0.56 14.58
C ALA A 326 -25.64 1.05 13.40
N HIS A 327 -25.04 1.19 12.21
CA HIS A 327 -25.74 1.63 11.00
C HIS A 327 -26.60 0.55 10.34
N THR A 328 -26.25 -0.73 10.52
CA THR A 328 -27.08 -1.85 10.03
C THR A 328 -28.40 -1.94 10.80
N PHE A 329 -28.36 -1.73 12.11
CA PHE A 329 -29.53 -1.78 12.98
C PHE A 329 -30.18 -0.42 13.23
N GLU A 330 -29.61 0.65 12.67
CA GLU A 330 -30.10 2.03 12.78
C GLU A 330 -30.31 2.46 14.24
N VAL A 331 -29.39 2.06 15.13
CA VAL A 331 -29.44 2.45 16.56
C VAL A 331 -29.18 3.95 16.71
N ASN A 332 -29.73 4.56 17.76
CA ASN A 332 -29.50 5.98 18.06
C ASN A 332 -28.46 6.20 19.16
N ARG A 333 -28.09 5.15 19.89
CA ARG A 333 -27.12 5.19 20.98
C ARG A 333 -26.16 3.99 20.90
N CYS A 334 -24.89 4.22 21.22
CA CYS A 334 -23.88 3.19 21.32
C CYS A 334 -23.14 3.33 22.66
N LEU A 335 -23.24 2.31 23.51
CA LEU A 335 -22.43 2.16 24.71
C LEU A 335 -21.22 1.27 24.38
N VAL A 336 -20.04 1.86 24.37
CA VAL A 336 -18.78 1.16 24.10
C VAL A 336 -18.02 0.92 25.40
N LEU A 337 -17.78 -0.34 25.70
CA LEU A 337 -17.05 -0.80 26.87
C LEU A 337 -15.55 -0.83 26.56
N VAL A 338 -14.76 -0.11 27.35
CA VAL A 338 -13.32 0.08 27.13
C VAL A 338 -12.53 -0.50 28.29
N THR A 339 -11.51 -1.30 28.02
CA THR A 339 -10.65 -1.86 29.07
C THR A 339 -9.87 -0.72 29.77
N ALA A 340 -9.98 -0.63 31.09
CA ALA A 340 -9.26 0.35 31.89
C ALA A 340 -7.74 0.16 31.74
N GLY A 341 -7.02 1.27 31.52
CA GLY A 341 -5.56 1.24 31.34
C GLY A 341 -5.07 0.78 29.95
N ASP A 342 -5.91 0.23 29.07
CA ASP A 342 -5.50 -0.13 27.71
C ASP A 342 -5.53 1.09 26.77
N ARG A 343 -4.40 1.81 26.75
CA ARG A 343 -4.22 2.99 25.89
C ARG A 343 -4.36 2.67 24.41
N ARG A 344 -3.96 1.48 23.95
CA ARG A 344 -3.96 1.14 22.52
C ARG A 344 -5.38 1.04 21.97
N THR A 345 -6.29 0.43 22.72
CA THR A 345 -7.71 0.38 22.31
C THR A 345 -8.39 1.74 22.39
N ARG A 346 -8.03 2.59 23.36
CA ARG A 346 -8.62 3.94 23.48
C ARG A 346 -8.35 4.82 22.26
N ASP A 347 -7.23 4.62 21.58
CA ASP A 347 -6.91 5.34 20.34
C ASP A 347 -7.92 5.04 19.20
N TYR A 348 -8.77 4.01 19.35
CA TYR A 348 -9.84 3.68 18.41
C TYR A 348 -11.17 4.42 18.69
N SER A 349 -11.35 5.03 19.86
CA SER A 349 -12.60 5.73 20.21
C SER A 349 -12.89 6.88 19.24
N GLU A 350 -11.87 7.66 18.89
CA GLU A 350 -12.03 8.80 17.98
C GLU A 350 -12.39 8.37 16.54
N PRO A 351 -11.68 7.40 15.91
CA PRO A 351 -12.14 6.80 14.65
C PRO A 351 -13.58 6.29 14.70
N VAL A 352 -13.97 5.57 15.77
CA VAL A 352 -15.34 5.06 15.91
C VAL A 352 -16.35 6.22 15.90
N ARG A 353 -16.10 7.29 16.68
CA ARG A 353 -16.95 8.48 16.71
C ARG A 353 -17.10 9.11 15.32
N GLN A 354 -15.98 9.35 14.64
CA GLN A 354 -15.99 9.93 13.29
C GLN A 354 -16.81 9.10 12.29
N PHE A 355 -16.70 7.77 12.34
CA PHE A 355 -17.42 6.88 11.43
C PHE A 355 -18.88 6.63 11.83
N LEU A 356 -19.24 6.81 13.10
CA LEU A 356 -20.63 6.86 13.50
C LEU A 356 -21.32 8.10 12.91
N ASP A 357 -20.67 9.25 12.90
CA ASP A 357 -21.25 10.49 12.36
C ASP A 357 -21.27 10.53 10.82
N ALA A 358 -20.40 9.77 10.14
CA ALA A 358 -20.19 9.86 8.68
C ALA A 358 -21.37 9.41 7.80
N PHE A 359 -22.33 8.65 8.35
CA PHE A 359 -23.44 8.06 7.57
C PHE A 359 -24.76 8.81 7.72
N GLY A 360 -24.73 10.06 8.20
CA GLY A 360 -25.92 10.94 8.25
C GLY A 360 -26.92 10.59 9.35
N GLN A 361 -26.72 9.49 10.08
CA GLN A 361 -27.44 9.15 11.29
C GLN A 361 -26.58 9.53 12.51
N ARG A 362 -27.10 10.44 13.35
CA ARG A 362 -26.42 10.82 14.59
C ARG A 362 -26.59 9.71 15.61
N VAL A 363 -25.49 9.02 15.93
CA VAL A 363 -25.44 8.00 16.99
C VAL A 363 -24.73 8.58 18.20
N GLU A 364 -25.41 8.63 19.34
CA GLU A 364 -24.79 9.07 20.60
C GLU A 364 -23.80 8.00 21.09
N LEU A 365 -22.50 8.31 21.08
CA LEU A 365 -21.46 7.43 21.60
C LEU A 365 -21.15 7.75 23.07
N THR A 366 -21.40 6.78 23.94
CA THR A 366 -20.98 6.80 25.36
C THR A 366 -19.92 5.73 25.59
N GLU A 367 -18.80 6.12 26.20
CA GLU A 367 -17.74 5.19 26.58
C GLU A 367 -17.83 4.87 28.07
N ARG A 368 -17.62 3.60 28.42
CA ARG A 368 -17.59 3.15 29.82
C ARG A 368 -16.39 2.26 30.05
N GLU A 369 -15.57 2.64 31.02
CA GLU A 369 -14.44 1.82 31.42
C GLU A 369 -14.88 0.60 32.24
N PHE A 370 -14.19 -0.52 32.05
CA PHE A 370 -14.30 -1.70 32.91
C PHE A 370 -12.92 -2.27 33.20
N TYR A 371 -12.81 -3.04 34.28
CA TYR A 371 -11.57 -3.67 34.74
C TYR A 371 -11.66 -5.18 34.49
N GLU A 372 -10.62 -5.82 33.96
CA GLU A 372 -10.69 -7.25 33.60
C GLU A 372 -10.96 -8.13 34.83
N GLU A 373 -10.39 -7.78 35.97
CA GLU A 373 -10.55 -8.47 37.25
C GLU A 373 -11.95 -8.33 37.87
N ARG A 374 -12.72 -7.32 37.45
CA ARG A 374 -14.08 -7.02 37.95
C ARG A 374 -15.11 -7.00 36.84
N MET A 375 -14.80 -7.66 35.73
CA MET A 375 -15.58 -7.60 34.49
C MET A 375 -17.06 -7.96 34.69
N GLU A 376 -17.35 -9.01 35.45
CA GLU A 376 -18.73 -9.41 35.76
C GLU A 376 -19.48 -8.32 36.56
N GLU A 377 -18.84 -7.74 37.58
CA GLU A 377 -19.43 -6.66 38.38
C GLU A 377 -19.64 -5.41 37.52
N ASN A 378 -18.64 -5.03 36.72
CA ASN A 378 -18.72 -3.87 35.83
C ASN A 378 -19.85 -4.03 34.81
N PHE A 379 -20.00 -5.21 34.21
CA PHE A 379 -21.02 -5.46 33.19
C PHE A 379 -22.42 -5.60 33.80
N ARG A 380 -22.58 -6.18 34.99
CA ARG A 380 -23.88 -6.22 35.69
C ARG A 380 -24.35 -4.84 36.13
N ALA A 381 -23.41 -3.93 36.43
CA ALA A 381 -23.70 -2.58 36.90
C ALA A 381 -23.93 -1.54 35.78
N LEU A 382 -24.07 -1.95 34.51
CA LEU A 382 -24.33 -1.00 33.43
C LEU A 382 -25.72 -0.38 33.57
N GLU A 383 -25.77 0.94 33.67
CA GLU A 383 -27.01 1.73 33.84
C GLU A 383 -28.01 1.50 32.69
N ILE A 384 -27.51 1.13 31.51
CA ILE A 384 -28.34 0.84 30.32
C ILE A 384 -29.27 -0.35 30.54
N TRP A 385 -28.88 -1.33 31.37
CA TRP A 385 -29.72 -2.47 31.71
C TRP A 385 -30.93 -2.06 32.54
N GLU A 386 -30.73 -1.15 33.48
CA GLU A 386 -31.82 -0.61 34.30
C GLU A 386 -32.76 0.26 33.45
N HIS A 387 -32.19 1.17 32.64
CA HIS A 387 -32.96 2.08 31.81
C HIS A 387 -33.91 1.35 30.83
N TYR A 388 -33.47 0.22 30.30
CA TYR A 388 -34.25 -0.61 29.37
C TYR A 388 -34.88 -1.84 30.02
N ARG A 389 -34.93 -1.94 31.36
CA ARG A 389 -35.46 -3.11 32.08
C ARG A 389 -36.86 -3.55 31.61
N GLN A 390 -37.74 -2.60 31.31
CA GLN A 390 -39.12 -2.87 30.85
C GLN A 390 -39.21 -3.08 29.33
N ARG A 391 -38.14 -2.82 28.58
CA ARG A 391 -38.07 -2.94 27.12
C ARG A 391 -36.74 -3.56 26.68
N PRO A 392 -36.36 -4.74 27.18
CA PRO A 392 -35.05 -5.32 26.92
C PRO A 392 -34.83 -5.58 25.42
N GLN A 393 -35.89 -5.82 24.64
CA GLN A 393 -35.84 -5.96 23.18
C GLN A 393 -35.33 -4.72 22.44
N LYS A 394 -35.20 -3.57 23.11
CA LYS A 394 -34.60 -2.36 22.55
C LYS A 394 -33.08 -2.30 22.72
N ILE A 395 -32.49 -3.29 23.37
CA ILE A 395 -31.05 -3.47 23.50
C ILE A 395 -30.58 -4.46 22.44
N LEU A 396 -29.50 -4.10 21.75
CA LEU A 396 -28.64 -4.99 20.98
C LEU A 396 -27.29 -5.13 21.68
N VAL A 397 -26.86 -6.36 21.94
CA VAL A 397 -25.54 -6.64 22.52
C VAL A 397 -24.67 -7.32 21.47
N ASP A 398 -23.54 -6.72 21.16
CA ASP A 398 -22.57 -7.26 20.22
C ASP A 398 -21.65 -8.28 20.88
N MET A 399 -21.71 -9.49 20.34
CA MET A 399 -21.00 -10.67 20.79
C MET A 399 -19.73 -10.93 19.98
N THR A 400 -19.42 -10.07 19.01
CA THR A 400 -18.30 -10.24 18.07
C THR A 400 -16.93 -9.87 18.67
N PRO A 401 -16.75 -8.69 19.30
CA PRO A 401 -15.45 -8.24 19.76
C PRO A 401 -15.09 -8.75 21.16
N GLY A 402 -13.77 -8.78 21.43
CA GLY A 402 -13.21 -9.04 22.76
C GLY A 402 -12.71 -10.47 22.97
N LYS A 403 -12.17 -10.72 24.18
CA LYS A 403 -11.76 -12.06 24.61
C LYS A 403 -13.01 -12.91 24.87
N LYS A 404 -12.93 -14.23 24.71
CA LYS A 404 -14.06 -15.16 24.99
C LYS A 404 -14.71 -14.94 26.37
N LEU A 405 -13.90 -14.60 27.39
CA LEU A 405 -14.39 -14.27 28.73
C LEU A 405 -15.21 -12.97 28.76
N MET A 406 -14.82 -11.95 28.01
CA MET A 406 -15.58 -10.70 27.87
C MET A 406 -16.95 -10.98 27.27
N THR A 407 -16.99 -11.71 26.17
CA THR A 407 -18.24 -12.13 25.52
C THR A 407 -19.13 -12.92 26.49
N LEU A 408 -18.55 -13.86 27.25
CA LEU A 408 -19.31 -14.66 28.24
C LEU A 408 -19.90 -13.80 29.38
N HIS A 409 -19.11 -12.90 29.96
CA HIS A 409 -19.59 -12.04 31.04
C HIS A 409 -20.62 -11.02 30.55
N LEU A 410 -20.45 -10.51 29.33
CA LEU A 410 -21.39 -9.59 28.70
C LEU A 410 -22.72 -10.29 28.41
N TYR A 411 -22.68 -11.51 27.86
CA TYR A 411 -23.86 -12.38 27.71
C TYR A 411 -24.61 -12.58 29.02
N ARG A 412 -23.92 -13.01 30.08
CA ARG A 412 -24.54 -13.30 31.39
C ARG A 412 -25.14 -12.06 32.07
N SER A 413 -24.62 -10.88 31.75
CA SER A 413 -25.08 -9.62 32.34
C SER A 413 -26.20 -8.97 31.55
N ALA A 414 -26.36 -9.34 30.28
CA ALA A 414 -27.38 -8.79 29.41
C ALA A 414 -28.78 -9.21 29.89
N PRO A 415 -29.78 -8.31 29.87
CA PRO A 415 -31.12 -8.62 30.36
C PRO A 415 -31.82 -9.61 29.44
N ARG A 416 -32.58 -10.53 30.04
CA ARG A 416 -33.45 -11.45 29.29
C ARG A 416 -34.39 -10.68 28.37
N GLY A 417 -34.58 -11.20 27.17
CA GLY A 417 -35.42 -10.61 26.13
C GLY A 417 -34.71 -9.60 25.22
N CYS A 418 -33.46 -9.21 25.51
CA CYS A 418 -32.65 -8.42 24.58
C CYS A 418 -32.24 -9.19 23.34
N TRP A 419 -31.75 -8.47 22.33
CA TRP A 419 -31.15 -9.05 21.14
C TRP A 419 -29.64 -9.16 21.30
N LEU A 420 -29.09 -10.27 20.84
CA LEU A 420 -27.68 -10.54 20.73
C LEU A 420 -27.33 -10.60 19.25
N VAL A 421 -26.21 -10.01 18.86
CA VAL A 421 -25.70 -10.05 17.49
C VAL A 421 -24.27 -10.56 17.45
N TYR A 422 -23.98 -11.40 16.47
CA TYR A 422 -22.63 -11.79 16.08
C TYR A 422 -22.46 -11.56 14.59
N VAL A 423 -21.42 -10.82 14.20
CA VAL A 423 -21.04 -10.66 12.79
C VAL A 423 -20.11 -11.80 12.41
N ASN A 424 -20.65 -12.78 11.70
CA ASN A 424 -19.86 -13.89 11.18
C ASN A 424 -19.18 -13.46 9.88
N THR A 425 -17.86 -13.60 9.79
CA THR A 425 -17.08 -13.21 8.61
C THR A 425 -16.16 -14.38 8.23
N GLU A 426 -16.02 -14.65 6.94
CA GLU A 426 -15.05 -15.64 6.47
C GLU A 426 -13.63 -15.14 6.75
N GLN A 427 -12.80 -16.01 7.33
CA GLN A 427 -11.44 -15.68 7.76
C GLN A 427 -10.40 -16.71 7.30
N PRO A 428 -10.18 -16.89 5.98
CA PRO A 428 -9.08 -17.74 5.54
C PRO A 428 -7.78 -17.19 6.10
N GLN A 429 -7.02 -18.05 6.79
CA GLN A 429 -5.76 -17.70 7.43
C GLN A 429 -5.89 -16.55 8.48
N GLY A 430 -7.07 -16.40 9.09
CA GLY A 430 -7.31 -15.40 10.14
C GLY A 430 -7.56 -13.98 9.64
N ARG A 431 -7.68 -13.76 8.33
CA ARG A 431 -7.97 -12.45 7.73
C ARG A 431 -9.44 -12.34 7.31
N PRO A 432 -10.23 -11.42 7.90
CA PRO A 432 -11.61 -11.19 7.48
C PRO A 432 -11.70 -10.81 5.99
N ILE A 433 -12.59 -11.46 5.25
CA ILE A 433 -12.92 -11.11 3.86
C ILE A 433 -14.06 -10.08 3.86
N PRO A 434 -13.83 -8.83 3.41
CA PRO A 434 -14.91 -7.87 3.25
C PRO A 434 -15.97 -8.36 2.26
N GLY A 435 -17.24 -8.22 2.58
CA GLY A 435 -18.37 -8.73 1.78
C GLY A 435 -18.84 -10.13 2.16
N SER A 436 -18.11 -10.81 3.07
CA SER A 436 -18.51 -12.10 3.62
C SER A 436 -19.24 -12.00 4.96
N GLU A 437 -19.41 -10.79 5.49
CA GLU A 437 -20.12 -10.54 6.74
C GLU A 437 -21.56 -11.03 6.64
N LYS A 438 -22.01 -11.77 7.66
CA LYS A 438 -23.38 -12.22 7.85
C LYS A 438 -23.80 -11.96 9.28
N LEU A 439 -25.00 -11.41 9.45
CA LEU A 439 -25.59 -11.23 10.76
C LEU A 439 -26.08 -12.56 11.30
N VAL A 440 -25.77 -12.85 12.55
CA VAL A 440 -26.41 -13.92 13.34
C VAL A 440 -27.03 -13.25 14.56
N CYS A 441 -28.36 -13.19 14.59
CA CYS A 441 -29.09 -12.56 15.68
C CYS A 441 -29.98 -13.57 16.40
N TRP A 442 -30.08 -13.45 17.72
CA TRP A 442 -30.99 -14.24 18.53
C TRP A 442 -31.41 -13.47 19.78
N ARG A 443 -32.50 -13.89 20.41
CA ARG A 443 -32.94 -13.30 21.68
C ARG A 443 -32.25 -13.98 22.84
N HIS A 444 -31.93 -13.21 23.87
CA HIS A 444 -31.45 -13.77 25.12
C HIS A 444 -32.64 -14.36 25.92
N ASP A 445 -32.58 -15.66 26.19
CA ASP A 445 -33.59 -16.39 26.97
C ASP A 445 -33.54 -16.13 28.49
#